data_AF-A0AAW8RJ30-F1
#
_entry.id   AF-A0AAW8RJ30-F1
#
_cell.length_a   1.000
_cell.length_b   1.000
_cell.length_c   1.000
_cell.angle_alpha   90.00
_cell.angle_beta   90.00
_cell.angle_gamma   90.00
#
_symmetry.space_group_name_H-M   'P 1'
#
loop_
_entity.id
_entity.type
_entity.pdbx_description
1 polymer ?
#
loop_
_entity_poly.entity_id
_entity_poly.type
_entity_poly.pdbx_seq_one_letter_code
_entity_poly.pdbx_strand_id
1 'polypeptide(L)'
;MAFTVELKGKPLEIKFNYALLFKANKRLASKDANGNPQNDGAGVLFAKVLEKEDDALLDIIKLAAKGEPSENEVLEAIAKYIANYEDEEEGYNAIFENLKEEMLSSGFFLMKIKRYIKNMEKAAKAVKEQKPNEKIQDPEATSKAMQELADMMKKEISSLTAQDKD
;
A
#
# COMPACT_ATOMS: atom_id res chain seq x y z
N MET A 1 -13.81 -5.97 -6.37
CA MET A 1 -14.62 -7.10 -5.87
C MET A 1 -13.95 -7.47 -4.55
N ALA A 2 -14.67 -7.56 -3.44
CA ALA A 2 -14.00 -7.58 -2.13
C ALA A 2 -13.03 -8.77 -2.01
N PHE A 3 -11.76 -8.46 -1.76
CA PHE A 3 -10.69 -9.45 -1.62
C PHE A 3 -10.89 -10.25 -0.33
N THR A 4 -10.81 -11.58 -0.37
CA THR A 4 -11.09 -12.44 0.80
C THR A 4 -9.97 -13.41 1.07
N VAL A 5 -9.58 -13.53 2.35
CA VAL A 5 -8.63 -14.54 2.84
C VAL A 5 -9.26 -15.36 3.96
N GLU A 6 -8.77 -16.56 4.23
CA GLU A 6 -9.22 -17.36 5.37
C GLU A 6 -8.35 -17.12 6.60
N LEU A 7 -8.89 -16.44 7.62
CA LEU A 7 -8.20 -16.17 8.87
C LEU A 7 -8.81 -17.00 10.00
N LYS A 8 -8.02 -17.87 10.64
CA LYS A 8 -8.47 -18.82 11.69
C LYS A 8 -9.69 -19.66 11.28
N GLY A 9 -9.69 -20.16 10.03
CA GLY A 9 -10.79 -20.97 9.50
C GLY A 9 -12.07 -20.18 9.20
N LYS A 10 -12.01 -18.85 9.17
CA LYS A 10 -13.15 -17.98 8.87
C LYS A 10 -12.82 -17.04 7.71
N PRO A 11 -13.77 -16.78 6.80
CA PRO A 11 -13.56 -15.80 5.74
C PRO A 11 -13.40 -14.40 6.35
N LEU A 12 -12.32 -13.74 5.98
CA LEU A 12 -12.06 -12.33 6.24
C LEU A 12 -12.15 -11.57 4.92
N GLU A 13 -13.25 -10.84 4.77
CA GLU A 13 -13.43 -9.92 3.65
C GLU A 13 -12.65 -8.63 3.90
N ILE A 14 -11.67 -8.36 3.07
CA ILE A 14 -10.82 -7.17 3.09
C ILE A 14 -11.45 -6.11 2.20
N LYS A 15 -11.98 -5.07 2.85
CA LYS A 15 -12.56 -3.90 2.21
C LYS A 15 -11.77 -2.66 2.56
N PHE A 16 -11.33 -1.92 1.56
CA PHE A 16 -10.65 -0.62 1.72
C PHE A 16 -11.66 0.50 2.01
N ASN A 17 -12.40 0.36 3.11
CA ASN A 17 -13.42 1.29 3.58
C ASN A 17 -12.85 2.37 4.53
N TYR A 18 -13.70 3.27 5.04
CA TYR A 18 -13.28 4.32 5.97
C TYR A 18 -12.60 3.78 7.24
N ALA A 19 -13.05 2.64 7.77
CA ALA A 19 -12.47 2.05 8.98
C ALA A 19 -11.03 1.57 8.72
N LEU A 20 -10.80 0.87 7.60
CA LEU A 20 -9.45 0.44 7.22
C LEU A 20 -8.56 1.66 6.94
N LEU A 21 -9.08 2.69 6.26
CA LEU A 21 -8.37 3.95 6.04
C LEU A 21 -7.95 4.61 7.36
N PHE A 22 -8.87 4.70 8.33
CA PHE A 22 -8.60 5.29 9.63
C PHE A 22 -7.50 4.51 10.37
N LYS A 23 -7.58 3.17 10.38
CA LYS A 23 -6.56 2.32 11.00
C LYS A 23 -5.21 2.43 10.30
N ALA A 24 -5.19 2.45 8.96
CA ALA A 24 -3.98 2.62 8.16
C ALA A 24 -3.29 3.96 8.48
N ASN A 25 -4.04 5.07 8.52
CA ASN A 25 -3.47 6.36 8.93
C ASN A 25 -2.95 6.36 10.37
N LYS A 26 -3.61 5.65 11.28
CA LYS A 26 -3.19 5.61 12.68
C LYS A 26 -1.91 4.77 12.88
N ARG A 27 -1.75 3.67 12.14
CA ARG A 27 -0.65 2.71 12.33
C ARG A 27 0.52 2.93 11.39
N LEU A 28 0.26 3.33 10.14
CA LEU A 28 1.23 3.33 9.05
C LEU A 28 1.57 4.72 8.51
N ALA A 29 0.94 5.78 9.03
CA ALA A 29 1.28 7.12 8.55
C ALA A 29 2.76 7.44 8.85
N SER A 30 3.41 8.05 7.86
CA SER A 30 4.73 8.62 8.06
C SER A 30 4.64 9.73 9.12
N LYS A 31 5.76 9.97 9.79
CA LYS A 31 5.88 11.04 10.79
C LYS A 31 6.69 12.20 10.24
N ASP A 32 6.25 13.41 10.54
CA ASP A 32 7.04 14.61 10.28
C ASP A 32 8.24 14.71 11.25
N ALA A 33 9.07 15.74 11.08
CA ALA A 33 10.23 15.99 11.94
C ALA A 33 9.88 16.20 13.43
N ASN A 34 8.62 16.52 13.74
CA ASN A 34 8.11 16.73 15.10
C ASN A 34 7.41 15.46 15.64
N GLY A 35 7.39 14.36 14.87
CA GLY A 35 6.75 13.10 15.24
C GLY A 35 5.24 13.05 14.96
N ASN A 36 4.65 14.06 14.32
CA ASN A 36 3.22 14.09 14.01
C ASN A 36 2.90 13.20 12.80
N PRO A 37 1.81 12.41 12.86
CA PRO A 37 1.40 11.58 11.74
C PRO A 37 0.90 12.43 10.55
N GLN A 38 1.36 12.11 9.35
CA GLN A 38 1.01 12.83 8.11
C GLN A 38 -0.31 12.37 7.46
N ASN A 39 -1.02 11.41 8.08
CA ASN A 39 -2.29 10.86 7.58
C ASN A 39 -2.23 10.36 6.13
N ASP A 40 -1.10 9.76 5.79
CA ASP A 40 -0.75 9.24 4.46
C ASP A 40 -0.66 7.71 4.43
N GLY A 41 -1.15 7.02 5.47
CA GLY A 41 -1.04 5.57 5.61
C GLY A 41 -1.64 4.79 4.44
N ALA A 42 -2.69 5.31 3.78
CA ALA A 42 -3.22 4.69 2.55
C ALA A 42 -2.25 4.76 1.37
N GLY A 43 -1.48 5.85 1.25
CA GLY A 43 -0.47 6.01 0.21
C GLY A 43 0.76 5.15 0.47
N VAL A 44 1.21 5.11 1.73
CA VAL A 44 2.27 4.20 2.18
C VAL A 44 1.90 2.76 1.89
N LEU A 45 0.71 2.32 2.31
CA LEU A 45 0.25 0.95 2.09
C LEU A 45 0.17 0.59 0.61
N PHE A 46 -0.26 1.52 -0.25
CA PHE A 46 -0.33 1.27 -1.68
C PHE A 46 1.07 1.14 -2.31
N ALA A 47 2.02 1.99 -1.92
CA ALA A 47 3.41 1.87 -2.36
C ALA A 47 3.99 0.49 -2.02
N LYS A 48 3.81 0.05 -0.76
CA LYS A 48 4.24 -1.28 -0.32
C LYS A 48 3.62 -2.43 -1.12
N VAL A 49 2.32 -2.32 -1.45
CA VAL A 49 1.64 -3.32 -2.29
C VAL A 49 2.22 -3.36 -3.70
N LEU A 50 2.53 -2.20 -4.30
CA LEU A 50 3.13 -2.13 -5.63
C LEU A 50 4.54 -2.72 -5.66
N GLU A 51 5.33 -2.47 -4.62
CA GLU A 51 6.69 -2.98 -4.48
C GLU A 51 6.72 -4.44 -4.00
N LYS A 52 5.54 -5.05 -3.79
CA LYS A 52 5.35 -6.42 -3.27
C LYS A 52 6.10 -6.65 -1.96
N GLU A 53 6.07 -5.67 -1.06
CA GLU A 53 6.59 -5.86 0.29
C GLU A 53 5.70 -6.82 1.07
N ASP A 54 6.25 -7.92 1.59
CA ASP A 54 5.52 -8.92 2.39
C ASP A 54 4.82 -8.32 3.61
N ASP A 55 5.44 -7.31 4.23
CA ASP A 55 4.87 -6.56 5.35
C ASP A 55 3.52 -5.91 4.99
N ALA A 56 3.29 -5.58 3.71
CA ALA A 56 2.01 -5.05 3.26
C ALA A 56 0.87 -6.04 3.50
N LEU A 57 1.11 -7.34 3.22
CA LEU A 57 0.11 -8.39 3.41
C LEU A 57 -0.22 -8.55 4.91
N LEU A 58 0.83 -8.56 5.75
CA LEU A 58 0.69 -8.61 7.20
C LEU A 58 -0.12 -7.42 7.72
N ASP A 59 0.24 -6.22 7.31
CA ASP A 59 -0.41 -4.98 7.71
C ASP A 59 -1.88 -4.97 7.28
N ILE A 60 -2.18 -5.27 6.02
CA ILE A 60 -3.55 -5.25 5.47
C ILE A 60 -4.45 -6.23 6.23
N ILE A 61 -4.02 -7.48 6.43
CA ILE A 61 -4.82 -8.48 7.11
C ILE A 61 -5.03 -8.11 8.58
N LYS A 62 -3.98 -7.66 9.29
CA LYS A 62 -4.10 -7.19 10.68
C LYS A 62 -5.02 -5.97 10.81
N LEU A 63 -5.01 -5.06 9.82
CA LEU A 63 -5.89 -3.88 9.80
C LEU A 63 -7.35 -4.27 9.50
N ALA A 64 -7.57 -5.23 8.61
CA ALA A 64 -8.91 -5.70 8.22
C ALA A 64 -9.55 -6.58 9.30
N ALA A 65 -8.75 -7.38 10.02
CA ALA A 65 -9.22 -8.32 11.02
C ALA A 65 -10.02 -7.65 12.15
N LYS A 66 -10.97 -8.42 12.70
CA LYS A 66 -11.61 -8.11 13.98
C LYS A 66 -10.70 -8.66 15.09
N GLY A 67 -10.11 -7.77 15.88
CA GLY A 67 -9.12 -8.12 16.92
C GLY A 67 -7.69 -8.00 16.42
N GLU A 68 -6.76 -8.65 17.13
CA GLU A 68 -5.33 -8.63 16.84
C GLU A 68 -4.84 -10.06 16.58
N PRO A 69 -4.89 -10.55 15.32
CA PRO A 69 -4.34 -11.85 15.00
C PRO A 69 -2.81 -11.82 15.20
N SER A 70 -2.27 -12.96 15.63
CA SER A 70 -0.82 -13.16 15.67
C SER A 70 -0.23 -13.18 14.26
N GLU A 71 1.08 -12.98 14.16
CA GLU A 71 1.77 -13.05 12.88
C GLU A 71 1.62 -14.40 12.18
N ASN A 72 1.79 -15.51 12.92
CA ASN A 72 1.61 -16.86 12.39
C ASN A 72 0.22 -17.08 11.80
N GLU A 73 -0.83 -16.59 12.47
CA GLU A 73 -2.20 -16.72 11.97
C GLU A 73 -2.42 -15.96 10.66
N VAL A 74 -1.69 -14.84 10.46
CA VAL A 74 -1.75 -14.07 9.22
C VAL A 74 -0.92 -14.74 8.11
N LEU A 75 0.28 -15.24 8.45
CA LEU A 75 1.12 -15.99 7.52
C LEU A 75 0.41 -17.25 7.01
N GLU A 76 -0.28 -17.99 7.88
CA GLU A 76 -1.11 -19.13 7.49
C GLU A 76 -2.23 -18.74 6.53
N ALA A 77 -2.87 -17.57 6.74
CA ALA A 77 -3.92 -17.08 5.86
C ALA A 77 -3.38 -16.74 4.46
N ILE A 78 -2.19 -16.14 4.39
CA ILE A 78 -1.49 -15.82 3.13
C ILE A 78 -1.08 -17.10 2.41
N ALA A 79 -0.44 -18.04 3.12
CA ALA A 79 -0.01 -19.31 2.54
C ALA A 79 -1.20 -20.11 1.98
N LYS A 80 -2.33 -20.14 2.71
CA LYS A 80 -3.57 -20.76 2.21
C LYS A 80 -4.12 -20.08 0.97
N TYR A 81 -4.04 -18.76 0.90
CA TYR A 81 -4.46 -18.02 -0.29
C TYR A 81 -3.62 -18.44 -1.52
N ILE A 82 -2.30 -18.44 -1.37
CA ILE A 82 -1.35 -18.80 -2.43
C ILE A 82 -1.55 -20.25 -2.87
N ALA A 83 -1.77 -21.18 -1.92
CA ALA A 83 -1.99 -22.60 -2.21
C ALA A 83 -3.28 -22.92 -3.00
N ASN A 84 -4.16 -21.94 -3.21
CA ASN A 84 -5.32 -22.12 -4.10
C ASN A 84 -4.96 -22.01 -5.59
N TYR A 85 -3.74 -21.59 -5.91
CA TYR A 85 -3.21 -21.52 -7.26
C TYR A 85 -2.38 -22.78 -7.54
N GLU A 86 -2.34 -23.21 -8.80
CA GLU A 86 -1.51 -24.36 -9.21
C GLU A 86 -0.02 -24.04 -9.09
N ASP A 87 0.36 -22.79 -9.30
CA ASP A 87 1.71 -22.26 -9.19
C ASP A 87 1.80 -21.24 -8.03
N GLU A 88 2.78 -21.42 -7.14
CA GLU A 88 2.94 -20.55 -5.96
C GLU A 88 3.36 -19.12 -6.34
N GLU A 89 4.15 -18.94 -7.40
CA GLU A 89 4.55 -17.63 -7.88
C GLU A 89 3.35 -16.87 -8.46
N GLU A 90 2.46 -17.56 -9.19
CA GLU A 90 1.18 -17.02 -9.65
C GLU A 90 0.32 -16.58 -8.46
N GLY A 91 0.13 -17.43 -7.46
CA GLY A 91 -0.66 -17.09 -6.26
C GLY A 91 -0.08 -15.92 -5.47
N TYR A 92 1.25 -15.88 -5.33
CA TYR A 92 1.97 -14.76 -4.71
C TYR A 92 1.79 -13.45 -5.49
N ASN A 93 1.89 -13.49 -6.82
CA ASN A 93 1.66 -12.30 -7.64
C ASN A 93 0.20 -11.85 -7.60
N ALA A 94 -0.74 -12.80 -7.63
CA ALA A 94 -2.17 -12.54 -7.64
C ALA A 94 -2.66 -11.87 -6.35
N ILE A 95 -2.09 -12.20 -5.18
CA ILE A 95 -2.52 -11.54 -3.93
C ILE A 95 -2.24 -10.03 -3.96
N PHE A 96 -1.07 -9.61 -4.44
CA PHE A 96 -0.74 -8.18 -4.56
C PHE A 96 -1.57 -7.49 -5.64
N GLU A 97 -1.80 -8.15 -6.77
CA GLU A 97 -2.63 -7.59 -7.85
C GLU A 97 -4.07 -7.36 -7.39
N ASN A 98 -4.68 -8.36 -6.75
CA ASN A 98 -6.05 -8.25 -6.24
C ASN A 98 -6.19 -7.18 -5.14
N LEU A 99 -5.18 -7.05 -4.27
CA LEU A 99 -5.14 -5.99 -3.28
C LEU A 99 -5.02 -4.62 -3.93
N LYS A 100 -4.14 -4.47 -4.93
CA LYS A 100 -3.97 -3.23 -5.71
C LYS A 100 -5.29 -2.82 -6.35
N GLU A 101 -5.97 -3.74 -7.05
CA GLU A 101 -7.27 -3.47 -7.68
C GLU A 101 -8.33 -3.04 -6.66
N GLU A 102 -8.44 -3.75 -5.52
CA GLU A 102 -9.42 -3.39 -4.49
C GLU A 102 -9.09 -2.05 -3.80
N MET A 103 -7.81 -1.69 -3.66
CA MET A 103 -7.40 -0.37 -3.19
C MET A 103 -7.83 0.75 -4.14
N LEU A 104 -7.65 0.53 -5.45
CA LEU A 104 -7.96 1.53 -6.47
C LEU A 104 -9.47 1.65 -6.75
N SER A 105 -10.23 0.56 -6.58
CA SER A 105 -11.69 0.57 -6.68
C SER A 105 -12.36 1.39 -5.54
N SER A 106 -11.67 1.55 -4.41
CA SER A 106 -12.13 2.39 -3.31
C SER A 106 -11.90 3.87 -3.58
N GLY A 107 -12.98 4.62 -3.82
CA GLY A 107 -12.91 6.07 -4.03
C GLY A 107 -12.24 6.85 -2.88
N PHE A 108 -12.38 6.38 -1.63
CA PHE A 108 -11.72 6.98 -0.47
C PHE A 108 -10.20 6.74 -0.47
N PHE A 109 -9.78 5.52 -0.77
CA PHE A 109 -8.36 5.18 -0.84
C PHE A 109 -7.71 5.84 -2.05
N LEU A 110 -8.32 5.74 -3.23
CA LEU A 110 -7.84 6.38 -4.45
C LEU A 110 -7.60 7.89 -4.26
N MET A 111 -8.53 8.59 -3.60
CA MET A 111 -8.35 10.01 -3.27
C MET A 111 -7.11 10.26 -2.40
N LYS A 112 -6.85 9.39 -1.42
CA LYS A 112 -5.71 9.50 -0.49
C LYS A 112 -4.39 9.13 -1.17
N ILE A 113 -4.39 8.09 -2.00
CA ILE A 113 -3.25 7.70 -2.83
C ILE A 113 -2.87 8.86 -3.77
N LYS A 114 -3.83 9.47 -4.47
CA LYS A 114 -3.59 10.65 -5.33
C LYS A 114 -3.00 11.83 -4.55
N ARG A 115 -3.41 12.03 -3.30
CA ARG A 115 -2.83 13.07 -2.43
C ARG A 115 -1.40 12.73 -2.03
N TYR A 116 -1.13 11.46 -1.71
CA TYR A 116 0.20 10.99 -1.35
C TYR A 116 1.18 11.17 -2.51
N ILE A 117 0.80 10.80 -3.74
CA ILE A 117 1.58 11.04 -4.96
C ILE A 117 1.95 12.53 -5.09
N LYS A 118 0.96 13.44 -4.96
CA LYS A 118 1.22 14.89 -5.03
C LYS A 118 2.19 15.38 -3.96
N ASN A 119 2.12 14.82 -2.75
CA ASN A 119 3.03 15.17 -1.67
C ASN A 119 4.44 14.64 -1.93
N MET A 120 4.55 13.41 -2.45
CA MET A 120 5.81 12.80 -2.85
C MET A 120 6.51 13.60 -3.96
N GLU A 121 5.77 14.05 -4.98
CA GLU A 121 6.32 14.91 -6.04
C GLU A 121 6.84 16.26 -5.50
N LYS A 122 6.11 16.87 -4.56
CA LYS A 122 6.55 18.10 -3.90
C LYS A 122 7.79 17.85 -3.05
N ALA A 123 7.82 16.75 -2.30
CA ALA A 123 8.96 16.36 -1.48
C ALA A 123 10.19 16.10 -2.36
N ALA A 124 10.05 15.40 -3.47
CA ALA A 124 11.13 15.15 -4.42
C ALA A 124 11.76 16.46 -4.91
N LYS A 125 10.94 17.44 -5.34
CA LYS A 125 11.43 18.77 -5.75
C LYS A 125 12.19 19.46 -4.63
N ALA A 126 11.63 19.46 -3.41
CA ALA A 126 12.26 20.07 -2.25
C ALA A 126 13.57 19.37 -1.86
N VAL A 127 13.68 18.05 -2.03
CA VAL A 127 14.90 17.27 -1.76
C VAL A 127 15.96 17.57 -2.82
N LYS A 128 15.59 17.66 -4.10
CA LYS A 128 16.52 17.97 -5.19
C LYS A 128 17.26 19.30 -4.99
N GLU A 129 16.60 20.28 -4.37
CA GLU A 129 17.16 21.61 -4.09
C GLU A 129 18.05 21.65 -2.84
N GLN A 130 18.09 20.57 -2.05
CA GLN A 130 18.90 20.49 -0.84
C GLN A 130 20.36 20.16 -1.15
N LYS A 131 21.24 20.60 -0.25
CA LYS A 131 22.62 20.11 -0.20
C LYS A 131 22.68 18.80 0.60
N PRO A 132 23.62 17.89 0.26
CA PRO A 132 23.93 16.72 1.08
C PRO A 132 24.07 17.07 2.56
N ASN A 133 23.48 16.26 3.43
CA ASN A 133 23.56 16.41 4.88
C ASN A 133 23.49 15.03 5.57
N GLU A 134 23.55 15.01 6.90
CA GLU A 134 23.55 13.77 7.70
C GLU A 134 22.33 12.86 7.43
N LYS A 135 21.18 13.43 7.04
CA LYS A 135 19.95 12.69 6.77
C LYS A 135 19.81 12.26 5.32
N ILE A 136 20.35 13.04 4.39
CA ILE A 136 20.26 12.80 2.95
C ILE A 136 21.64 13.01 2.34
N GLN A 137 22.36 11.92 2.13
CA GLN A 137 23.72 11.96 1.57
C GLN A 137 23.71 12.29 0.08
N ASP A 138 22.71 11.82 -0.65
CA ASP A 138 22.52 12.09 -2.08
C ASP A 138 21.09 12.61 -2.35
N PRO A 139 20.89 13.94 -2.31
CA PRO A 139 19.58 14.54 -2.56
C PRO A 139 19.07 14.31 -3.99
N GLU A 140 19.96 14.17 -4.98
CA GLU A 140 19.54 13.95 -6.36
C GLU A 140 19.01 12.52 -6.55
N ALA A 141 19.74 11.51 -6.07
CA ALA A 141 19.28 10.12 -6.10
C ALA A 141 17.98 9.93 -5.28
N THR A 142 17.91 10.54 -4.10
CA THR A 142 16.71 10.48 -3.24
C THR A 142 15.51 11.12 -3.93
N SER A 143 15.69 12.30 -4.54
CA SER A 143 14.62 12.93 -5.34
C SER A 143 14.19 12.06 -6.50
N LYS A 144 15.12 11.40 -7.18
CA LYS A 144 14.81 10.56 -8.34
C LYS A 144 13.99 9.34 -7.94
N ALA A 145 14.40 8.63 -6.87
CA ALA A 145 13.65 7.49 -6.35
C ALA A 145 12.20 7.88 -5.96
N MET A 146 12.01 9.04 -5.31
CA MET A 146 10.68 9.55 -5.01
C MET A 146 9.85 9.84 -6.28
N GLN A 147 10.46 10.36 -7.35
CA GLN A 147 9.76 10.60 -8.61
C GLN A 147 9.39 9.29 -9.31
N GLU A 148 10.31 8.32 -9.35
CA GLU A 148 10.08 7.02 -9.98
C GLU A 148 8.93 6.28 -9.30
N LEU A 149 8.87 6.27 -7.96
CA LEU A 149 7.77 5.69 -7.21
C LEU A 149 6.44 6.43 -7.48
N ALA A 150 6.45 7.77 -7.47
CA ALA A 150 5.26 8.56 -7.78
C ALA A 150 4.73 8.27 -9.19
N ASP A 151 5.60 8.14 -10.18
CA ASP A 151 5.24 7.85 -11.56
C ASP A 151 4.73 6.42 -11.75
N MET A 152 5.33 5.44 -11.07
CA MET A 152 4.83 4.07 -11.02
C MET A 152 3.40 4.03 -10.46
N MET A 153 3.17 4.70 -9.31
CA MET A 153 1.84 4.76 -8.71
C MET A 153 0.80 5.43 -9.63
N LYS A 154 1.17 6.51 -10.35
CA LYS A 154 0.28 7.15 -11.32
C LYS A 154 -0.05 6.25 -12.50
N LYS A 155 0.94 5.48 -12.97
CA LYS A 155 0.76 4.55 -14.09
C LYS A 155 -0.31 3.53 -13.74
N GLU A 156 -0.23 2.91 -12.57
CA GLU A 156 -1.22 1.95 -12.09
C GLU A 156 -2.63 2.55 -12.00
N ILE A 157 -2.75 3.77 -11.45
CA ILE A 157 -4.04 4.49 -11.40
C ILE A 157 -4.59 4.74 -12.81
N SER A 158 -3.74 5.12 -13.76
CA SER A 158 -4.15 5.48 -15.12
C SER A 158 -4.56 4.25 -15.93
N SER A 159 -3.83 3.15 -15.79
CA SER A 159 -4.12 1.87 -16.45
C SER A 159 -5.51 1.35 -16.06
N LEU A 160 -5.88 1.45 -14.79
CA LEU A 160 -7.20 1.03 -14.31
C LEU A 160 -8.33 1.89 -14.92
N THR A 161 -8.15 3.21 -14.97
CA THR A 161 -9.16 4.12 -15.58
C THR A 161 -9.30 4.00 -17.10
N ALA A 162 -8.33 3.37 -17.78
CA ALA A 162 -8.42 3.07 -19.20
C ALA A 162 -9.21 1.78 -19.46
N GLN A 163 -9.11 0.78 -18.57
CA GLN A 163 -9.88 -0.46 -18.65
C GLN A 163 -11.38 -0.26 -18.39
N ASP A 164 -11.77 0.75 -17.60
CA ASP A 164 -13.18 1.10 -17.34
C ASP A 164 -13.91 1.78 -18.54
N LYS A 165 -13.22 2.01 -19.67
CA LYS A 165 -13.75 2.75 -20.83
C LYS A 165 -14.01 1.90 -22.08
N ASP A 166 -13.71 0.61 -22.03
CA ASP A 166 -14.02 -0.38 -23.07
C ASP A 166 -15.20 -1.26 -22.64
#